data_AF-A0AAE4BSM5-F1
#
_entry.id   AF-A0AAE4BSM5-F1
#
_cell.length_a   1.000
_cell.length_b   1.000
_cell.length_c   1.000
_cell.angle_alpha   90.00
_cell.angle_beta   90.00
_cell.angle_gamma   90.00
#
_symmetry.space_group_name_H-M   'P 1'
#
loop_
_entity.id
_entity.type
_entity.pdbx_description
1 polymer ?
#
loop_
_entity_poly.entity_id
_entity_poly.type
_entity_poly.pdbx_seq_one_letter_code
_entity_poly.pdbx_strand_id
1 'polypeptide(L)'
;MLKKLSMMSFRKMIARSSLAVTLICALTLVTGVFASAKAESSIPTDDAKISAGKSLFENNCTVCHAVHEQVVGPALKDVTERRSVAWLQAFIGNSQKVIKSGDKTAVKLYEEFGKTEMPSFDFSEEEILSVLAYVKQESTVTPTPGGEDVVVDGLPVPQQPTTSSEYVQVILLINVAILVLILVVLALIINVLTKYLNGKEGLSEEDREIVNQKFSLKSLFTSKPAIFFATLIFVAVVGKTVIDGLFLIGVQQGYAPTQPIAFSHKIHAGQYEIDCNYCHTGVTKSKNANIPSANICMNCHSQVKTDSKEIQKIYAAVENNKPIEWVRIHNLPDLAYFNHSQHVKVGGVECQTCHGPIEEMAVVRQHSNLTMGWCINCHRETKVNAEGNAYYDKLLEAHGSSKSMTVSDIGGLECSKCHY
;
A
#
# COMPACT_ATOMS: atom_id res chain seq x y z
N MET A 1 37.39 -23.20 -47.55
CA MET A 1 36.16 -23.79 -46.96
C MET A 1 36.17 -23.87 -45.43
N LEU A 2 37.31 -24.15 -44.77
CA LEU A 2 37.39 -24.32 -43.30
C LEU A 2 37.00 -23.08 -42.45
N LYS A 3 37.28 -21.84 -42.91
CA LYS A 3 36.87 -20.61 -42.20
C LYS A 3 35.34 -20.38 -42.15
N LYS A 4 34.58 -20.83 -43.17
CA LYS A 4 33.12 -20.66 -43.24
C LYS A 4 32.38 -21.62 -42.28
N LEU A 5 32.89 -22.83 -42.09
CA LEU A 5 32.33 -23.78 -41.11
C LEU A 5 32.53 -23.32 -39.66
N SER A 6 33.68 -22.69 -39.35
CA SER A 6 33.97 -22.18 -38.00
C SER A 6 33.06 -21.02 -37.61
N MET A 7 32.77 -20.07 -38.51
CA MET A 7 31.87 -18.94 -38.22
C MET A 7 30.40 -19.35 -38.11
N MET A 8 29.95 -20.38 -38.86
CA MET A 8 28.59 -20.91 -38.73
C MET A 8 28.40 -21.69 -37.42
N SER A 9 29.42 -22.41 -36.96
CA SER A 9 29.41 -23.09 -35.66
C SER A 9 29.36 -22.07 -34.51
N PHE A 10 30.17 -21.01 -34.59
CA PHE A 10 30.23 -19.96 -33.58
C PHE A 10 28.93 -19.13 -33.49
N ARG A 11 28.33 -18.77 -34.64
CA ARG A 11 27.01 -18.11 -34.67
C ARG A 11 25.88 -18.98 -34.11
N LYS A 12 25.90 -20.29 -34.39
CA LYS A 12 24.92 -21.24 -33.82
C LYS A 12 25.13 -21.46 -32.32
N MET A 13 26.37 -21.40 -31.84
CA MET A 13 26.71 -21.50 -30.42
C MET A 13 26.29 -20.25 -29.64
N ILE A 14 26.52 -19.05 -30.19
CA ILE A 14 26.08 -17.78 -29.59
C ILE A 14 24.55 -17.65 -29.61
N ALA A 15 23.86 -18.03 -30.69
CA ALA A 15 22.40 -17.99 -30.76
C ALA A 15 21.72 -19.01 -29.82
N ARG A 16 22.33 -20.19 -29.61
CA ARG A 16 21.86 -21.18 -28.64
C ARG A 16 22.14 -20.76 -27.20
N SER A 17 23.25 -20.07 -26.96
CA SER A 17 23.60 -19.53 -25.63
C SER A 17 22.76 -18.30 -25.29
N SER A 18 22.44 -17.42 -26.26
CA SER A 18 21.57 -16.26 -26.01
C SER A 18 20.12 -16.66 -25.77
N LEU A 19 19.62 -17.71 -26.46
CA LEU A 19 18.28 -18.28 -26.23
C LEU A 19 18.21 -18.98 -24.86
N ALA A 20 19.24 -19.71 -24.46
CA ALA A 20 19.33 -20.30 -23.13
C ALA A 20 19.41 -19.22 -22.04
N VAL A 21 20.19 -18.15 -22.23
CA VAL A 21 20.31 -17.06 -21.26
C VAL A 21 19.04 -16.21 -21.19
N THR A 22 18.34 -15.95 -22.29
CA THR A 22 17.03 -15.26 -22.25
C THR A 22 15.92 -16.14 -21.68
N LEU A 23 15.92 -17.44 -21.96
CA LEU A 23 14.95 -18.37 -21.36
C LEU A 23 15.23 -18.59 -19.87
N ILE A 24 16.50 -18.64 -19.45
CA ILE A 24 16.90 -18.73 -18.04
C ILE A 24 16.63 -17.40 -17.34
N CYS A 25 16.92 -16.23 -17.95
CA CYS A 25 16.57 -14.92 -17.37
C CYS A 25 15.05 -14.71 -17.28
N ALA A 26 14.29 -15.12 -18.31
CA ALA A 26 12.83 -15.08 -18.27
C ALA A 26 12.26 -16.09 -17.26
N LEU A 27 12.88 -17.27 -17.10
CA LEU A 27 12.50 -18.24 -16.08
C LEU A 27 12.88 -17.75 -14.69
N THR A 28 14.01 -17.07 -14.49
CA THR A 28 14.39 -16.46 -13.19
C THR A 28 13.57 -15.22 -12.86
N LEU A 29 13.08 -14.47 -13.87
CA LEU A 29 12.13 -13.36 -13.68
C LEU A 29 10.71 -13.88 -13.39
N VAL A 30 10.33 -15.05 -13.93
CA VAL A 30 9.06 -15.72 -13.61
C VAL A 30 9.14 -16.46 -12.27
N THR A 31 10.25 -17.11 -11.92
CA THR A 31 10.43 -17.75 -10.60
C THR A 31 10.74 -16.75 -9.49
N GLY A 32 11.25 -15.55 -9.83
CA GLY A 32 11.37 -14.43 -8.89
C GLY A 32 10.01 -13.90 -8.41
N VAL A 33 8.91 -14.31 -9.05
CA VAL A 33 7.53 -13.98 -8.67
C VAL A 33 6.80 -15.18 -8.03
N PHE A 34 7.37 -16.40 -8.07
CA PHE A 34 6.71 -17.61 -7.55
C PHE A 34 7.52 -18.41 -6.53
N ALA A 35 8.64 -17.88 -6.02
CA ALA A 35 9.30 -18.43 -4.85
C ALA A 35 8.59 -18.00 -3.55
N SER A 36 7.30 -18.32 -3.41
CA SER A 36 6.75 -18.60 -2.09
C SER A 36 7.22 -20.00 -1.73
N ALA A 37 8.42 -20.07 -1.16
CA ALA A 37 8.84 -21.24 -0.42
C ALA A 37 7.76 -21.51 0.62
N LYS A 38 7.25 -22.74 0.64
CA LYS A 38 6.68 -23.34 1.85
C LYS A 38 7.78 -23.27 2.92
N ALA A 39 7.82 -22.17 3.64
CA ALA A 39 8.59 -22.05 4.86
C ALA A 39 7.73 -22.63 5.97
N GLU A 40 8.34 -23.49 6.78
CA GLU A 40 7.80 -23.91 8.07
C GLU A 40 7.24 -22.71 8.84
N SER A 41 6.24 -22.98 9.68
CA SER A 41 5.45 -22.11 10.57
C SER A 41 6.31 -21.23 11.49
N SER A 42 7.12 -20.39 10.87
CA SER A 42 8.04 -19.45 11.45
C SER A 42 7.52 -18.05 11.15
N ILE A 43 7.52 -17.21 12.16
CA ILE A 43 7.03 -15.84 12.07
C ILE A 43 7.92 -15.09 11.06
N PRO A 44 7.34 -14.49 10.00
CA PRO A 44 8.09 -13.73 9.01
C PRO A 44 8.95 -12.64 9.65
N THR A 45 10.15 -12.43 9.13
CA THR A 45 11.06 -11.37 9.58
C THR A 45 11.29 -10.29 8.52
N ASP A 46 10.64 -10.38 7.36
CA ASP A 46 10.76 -9.39 6.31
C ASP A 46 9.82 -8.19 6.54
N ASP A 47 10.33 -6.99 6.23
CA ASP A 47 9.67 -5.73 6.53
C ASP A 47 8.30 -5.58 5.82
N ALA A 48 8.12 -6.19 4.65
CA ALA A 48 6.87 -6.13 3.91
C ALA A 48 5.75 -6.91 4.64
N LYS A 49 6.05 -8.11 5.14
CA LYS A 49 5.10 -8.90 5.94
C LYS A 49 4.82 -8.27 7.30
N ILE A 50 5.83 -7.67 7.94
CA ILE A 50 5.63 -6.92 9.19
C ILE A 50 4.72 -5.71 8.96
N SER A 51 4.91 -4.96 7.87
CA SER A 51 4.05 -3.83 7.53
C SER A 51 2.62 -4.26 7.19
N ALA A 52 2.44 -5.39 6.49
CA ALA A 52 1.11 -5.94 6.22
C ALA A 52 0.42 -6.39 7.52
N GLY A 53 1.17 -7.02 8.41
CA GLY A 53 0.73 -7.41 9.75
C GLY A 53 0.28 -6.23 10.60
N LYS A 54 1.00 -5.10 10.52
CA LYS A 54 0.62 -3.85 11.19
C LYS A 54 -0.75 -3.37 10.72
N SER A 55 -0.98 -3.29 9.41
CA SER A 55 -2.28 -2.85 8.87
C SER A 55 -3.42 -3.79 9.27
N LEU A 56 -3.19 -5.11 9.26
CA LEU A 56 -4.19 -6.07 9.73
C LEU A 56 -4.51 -5.90 11.21
N PHE A 57 -3.48 -5.70 12.04
CA PHE A 57 -3.63 -5.47 13.48
C PHE A 57 -4.37 -4.16 13.78
N GLU A 58 -3.98 -3.07 13.13
CA GLU A 58 -4.58 -1.75 13.32
C GLU A 58 -6.07 -1.72 12.94
N ASN A 59 -6.46 -2.45 11.91
CA ASN A 59 -7.85 -2.48 11.43
C ASN A 59 -8.76 -3.45 12.19
N ASN A 60 -8.21 -4.51 12.79
CA ASN A 60 -9.04 -5.63 13.28
C ASN A 60 -8.81 -6.00 14.75
N CYS A 61 -7.66 -5.62 15.34
CA CYS A 61 -7.25 -6.13 16.65
C CYS A 61 -7.16 -5.02 17.71
N THR A 62 -6.90 -3.77 17.31
CA THR A 62 -6.69 -2.62 18.22
C THR A 62 -7.91 -2.27 19.06
N VAL A 63 -9.12 -2.60 18.58
CA VAL A 63 -10.37 -2.39 19.34
C VAL A 63 -10.35 -3.13 20.69
N CYS A 64 -9.67 -4.28 20.74
CA CYS A 64 -9.65 -5.11 21.94
C CYS A 64 -8.25 -5.34 22.52
N HIS A 65 -7.19 -5.17 21.74
CA HIS A 65 -5.83 -5.51 22.15
C HIS A 65 -4.85 -4.36 21.91
N ALA A 66 -4.04 -4.07 22.93
CA ALA A 66 -2.79 -3.34 22.78
C ALA A 66 -1.59 -4.28 22.99
N VAL A 67 -0.43 -3.91 22.44
CA VAL A 67 0.78 -4.71 22.62
C VAL A 67 1.25 -4.61 24.07
N HIS A 68 1.34 -3.41 24.63
CA HIS A 68 2.03 -3.22 25.91
C HIS A 68 1.12 -3.12 27.13
N GLU A 69 -0.18 -2.97 26.94
CA GLU A 69 -1.14 -2.79 28.02
C GLU A 69 -2.40 -3.59 27.76
N GLN A 70 -3.15 -3.85 28.84
CA GLN A 70 -4.40 -4.56 28.78
C GLN A 70 -5.51 -3.57 28.42
N VAL A 71 -6.32 -3.92 27.42
CA VAL A 71 -7.50 -3.15 27.02
C VAL A 71 -8.73 -4.00 27.35
N VAL A 72 -9.53 -4.39 26.35
CA VAL A 72 -10.63 -5.34 26.51
C VAL A 72 -10.10 -6.76 26.68
N GLY A 73 -9.06 -7.11 25.93
CA GLY A 73 -8.32 -8.36 26.00
C GLY A 73 -6.92 -8.18 26.60
N PRO A 74 -6.19 -9.28 26.85
CA PRO A 74 -4.86 -9.25 27.43
C PRO A 74 -3.86 -8.47 26.55
N ALA A 75 -2.88 -7.85 27.20
CA ALA A 75 -1.71 -7.27 26.54
C ALA A 75 -0.97 -8.33 25.71
N LEU A 76 -0.56 -7.99 24.50
CA LEU A 76 0.05 -8.92 23.54
C LEU A 76 1.57 -8.97 23.56
N LYS A 77 2.23 -8.21 24.43
CA LYS A 77 3.68 -8.20 24.59
C LYS A 77 4.19 -9.63 24.79
N ASP A 78 5.18 -10.01 23.99
CA ASP A 78 5.84 -11.32 24.05
C ASP A 78 4.86 -12.51 23.94
N VAL A 79 3.67 -12.31 23.32
CA VAL A 79 2.66 -13.38 23.20
C VAL A 79 3.19 -14.61 22.45
N THR A 80 4.12 -14.40 21.52
CA THR A 80 4.78 -15.45 20.73
C THR A 80 5.83 -16.22 21.53
N GLU A 81 6.23 -15.72 22.70
CA GLU A 81 7.07 -16.45 23.68
C GLU A 81 6.18 -17.16 24.71
N ARG A 82 5.03 -16.57 25.04
CA ARG A 82 4.06 -17.13 25.98
C ARG A 82 3.30 -18.32 25.40
N ARG A 83 3.11 -18.41 24.07
CA ARG A 83 2.30 -19.44 23.41
C ARG A 83 2.90 -19.87 22.08
N SER A 84 2.70 -21.12 21.71
CA SER A 84 3.09 -21.64 20.40
C SER A 84 2.31 -20.96 19.27
N VAL A 85 2.98 -20.70 18.15
CA VAL A 85 2.38 -20.11 16.94
C VAL A 85 1.13 -20.87 16.48
N ALA A 86 1.15 -22.21 16.50
CA ALA A 86 0.01 -23.05 16.13
C ALA A 86 -1.23 -22.81 17.02
N TRP A 87 -1.02 -22.59 18.32
CA TRP A 87 -2.10 -22.27 19.25
C TRP A 87 -2.66 -20.87 18.97
N LEU A 88 -1.79 -19.89 18.71
CA LEU A 88 -2.18 -18.52 18.37
C LEU A 88 -2.97 -18.47 17.05
N GLN A 89 -2.56 -19.22 16.03
CA GLN A 89 -3.30 -19.35 14.77
C GLN A 89 -4.71 -19.92 14.99
N ALA A 90 -4.82 -21.01 15.77
CA ALA A 90 -6.11 -21.60 16.10
C ALA A 90 -7.02 -20.64 16.89
N PHE A 91 -6.45 -19.92 17.85
CA PHE A 91 -7.20 -18.99 18.71
C PHE A 91 -7.62 -17.71 17.97
N ILE A 92 -6.75 -17.15 17.11
CA ILE A 92 -7.07 -15.96 16.31
C ILE A 92 -8.10 -16.30 15.22
N GLY A 93 -7.97 -17.46 14.58
CA GLY A 93 -8.94 -17.89 13.57
C GLY A 93 -10.33 -18.19 14.18
N ASN A 94 -10.38 -18.87 15.33
CA ASN A 94 -11.65 -19.16 16.01
C ASN A 94 -11.47 -19.46 17.50
N SER A 95 -11.51 -18.41 18.33
CA SER A 95 -11.35 -18.49 19.79
C SER A 95 -12.39 -19.43 20.43
N GLN A 96 -13.64 -19.38 19.98
CA GLN A 96 -14.74 -20.17 20.52
C GLN A 96 -14.55 -21.68 20.33
N LYS A 97 -13.96 -22.09 19.21
CA LYS A 97 -13.61 -23.49 18.96
C LYS A 97 -12.55 -23.99 19.94
N VAL A 98 -11.57 -23.16 20.27
CA VAL A 98 -10.50 -23.51 21.24
C VAL A 98 -11.03 -23.51 22.67
N ILE A 99 -11.95 -22.60 23.02
CA ILE A 99 -12.61 -22.60 24.34
C ILE A 99 -13.50 -23.85 24.50
N LYS A 100 -14.34 -24.17 23.50
CA LYS A 100 -15.25 -25.32 23.52
C LYS A 100 -14.52 -26.67 23.48
N SER A 101 -13.28 -26.73 22.99
CA SER A 101 -12.47 -27.95 23.05
C SER A 101 -11.99 -28.26 24.48
N GLY A 102 -12.18 -27.34 25.42
CA GLY A 102 -11.76 -27.50 26.82
C GLY A 102 -10.28 -27.16 27.05
N ASP A 103 -9.64 -26.39 26.16
CA ASP A 103 -8.29 -25.88 26.39
C ASP A 103 -8.28 -25.04 27.68
N LYS A 104 -7.55 -25.52 28.68
CA LYS A 104 -7.51 -24.91 30.02
C LYS A 104 -7.07 -23.44 30.00
N THR A 105 -6.22 -23.08 29.05
CA THR A 105 -5.70 -21.71 28.92
C THR A 105 -6.73 -20.80 28.27
N ALA A 106 -7.36 -21.25 27.20
CA ALA A 106 -8.43 -20.53 26.52
C ALA A 106 -9.63 -20.31 27.46
N VAL A 107 -10.04 -21.35 28.19
CA VAL A 107 -11.14 -21.26 29.17
C VAL A 107 -10.78 -20.29 30.30
N LYS A 108 -9.56 -20.38 30.84
CA LYS A 108 -9.11 -19.44 31.89
C LYS A 108 -9.10 -17.99 31.39
N LEU A 109 -8.56 -17.73 30.20
CA LEU A 109 -8.56 -16.38 29.61
C LEU A 109 -9.99 -15.88 29.38
N TYR A 110 -10.88 -16.74 28.90
CA TYR A 110 -12.28 -16.39 28.71
C TYR A 110 -12.96 -15.99 30.04
N GLU A 111 -12.70 -16.73 31.12
CA GLU A 111 -13.23 -16.37 32.45
C GLU A 111 -12.60 -15.09 33.03
N GLU A 112 -11.29 -14.91 32.86
CA GLU A 112 -10.52 -13.77 33.37
C GLU A 112 -10.92 -12.44 32.72
N PHE A 113 -11.26 -12.47 31.42
CA PHE A 113 -11.64 -11.29 30.63
C PHE A 113 -13.17 -11.13 30.48
N GLY A 114 -13.90 -11.46 31.55
CA GLY A 114 -15.34 -11.15 31.65
C GLY A 114 -16.24 -11.95 30.72
N LYS A 115 -15.78 -13.09 30.20
CA LYS A 115 -16.47 -13.91 29.19
C LYS A 115 -16.75 -13.16 27.88
N THR A 116 -15.95 -12.14 27.59
CA THR A 116 -15.97 -11.45 26.29
C THR A 116 -15.41 -12.38 25.21
N GLU A 117 -16.19 -12.62 24.17
CA GLU A 117 -15.77 -13.47 23.06
C GLU A 117 -14.86 -12.69 22.10
N MET A 118 -13.67 -13.22 21.81
CA MET A 118 -12.84 -12.70 20.73
C MET A 118 -13.48 -13.07 19.37
N PRO A 119 -13.72 -12.11 18.47
CA PRO A 119 -14.27 -12.37 17.14
C PRO A 119 -13.45 -13.39 16.37
N SER A 120 -14.10 -14.18 15.51
CA SER A 120 -13.40 -15.09 14.60
C SER A 120 -13.00 -14.34 13.34
N PHE A 121 -11.73 -14.46 12.95
CA PHE A 121 -11.20 -13.79 11.76
C PHE A 121 -10.91 -14.82 10.66
N ASP A 122 -11.41 -14.57 9.46
CA ASP A 122 -11.15 -15.40 8.27
C ASP A 122 -9.82 -15.00 7.60
N PHE A 123 -8.77 -14.89 8.41
CA PHE A 123 -7.42 -14.61 7.93
C PHE A 123 -6.77 -15.89 7.40
N SER A 124 -6.06 -15.77 6.29
CA SER A 124 -5.13 -16.79 5.84
C SER A 124 -4.04 -17.04 6.87
N GLU A 125 -3.39 -18.21 6.79
CA GLU A 125 -2.31 -18.57 7.69
C GLU A 125 -1.18 -17.54 7.63
N GLU A 126 -0.87 -17.03 6.43
CA GLU A 126 0.13 -16.00 6.18
C GLU A 126 -0.24 -14.63 6.77
N GLU A 127 -1.51 -14.26 6.78
CA GLU A 127 -2.00 -13.01 7.37
C GLU A 127 -1.89 -13.05 8.90
N ILE A 128 -2.26 -14.17 9.52
CA ILE A 128 -2.07 -14.35 10.97
C ILE A 128 -0.58 -14.29 11.33
N LEU A 129 0.27 -14.96 10.55
CA LEU A 129 1.72 -14.91 10.76
C LEU A 129 2.28 -13.49 10.61
N SER A 130 1.75 -12.71 9.68
CA SER A 130 2.12 -11.30 9.49
C SER A 130 1.71 -10.47 10.71
N VAL A 131 0.50 -10.64 11.23
CA VAL A 131 0.05 -10.00 12.48
C VAL A 131 0.95 -10.36 13.66
N LEU A 132 1.31 -11.64 13.81
CA LEU A 132 2.23 -12.09 14.85
C LEU A 132 3.65 -11.51 14.68
N ALA A 133 4.11 -11.31 13.45
CA ALA A 133 5.39 -10.67 13.15
C ALA A 133 5.42 -9.22 13.63
N TYR A 134 4.35 -8.47 13.34
CA TYR A 134 4.17 -7.11 13.83
C TYR A 134 4.14 -7.07 15.37
N VAL A 135 3.30 -7.88 16.02
CA VAL A 135 3.20 -7.92 17.49
C VAL A 135 4.54 -8.27 18.13
N LYS A 136 5.31 -9.19 17.53
CA LYS A 136 6.65 -9.56 18.00
C LYS A 136 7.64 -8.39 17.86
N GLN A 137 7.62 -7.67 16.74
CA GLN A 137 8.47 -6.48 16.56
C GLN A 137 8.11 -5.40 17.59
N GLU A 138 6.82 -5.07 17.72
CA GLU A 138 6.35 -4.08 18.70
C GLU A 138 6.65 -4.48 20.14
N SER A 139 6.64 -5.78 20.47
CA SER A 139 6.99 -6.25 21.83
C SER A 139 8.41 -5.85 22.27
N THR A 140 9.33 -5.67 21.31
CA THR A 140 10.71 -5.22 21.57
C THR A 140 10.83 -3.70 21.72
N VAL A 141 9.81 -2.96 21.32
CA VAL A 141 9.72 -1.51 21.51
C VAL A 141 9.37 -1.28 22.98
N THR A 142 10.13 -0.43 23.67
CA THR A 142 9.79 -0.07 25.07
C THR A 142 8.68 0.99 25.02
N PRO A 143 7.48 0.73 25.55
CA PRO A 143 6.37 1.67 25.49
C PRO A 143 6.68 2.95 26.28
N THR A 144 6.32 4.10 25.72
CA THR A 144 6.20 5.35 26.47
C THR A 144 4.80 5.37 27.13
N PRO A 145 4.64 5.75 28.41
CA PRO A 145 3.35 5.56 29.11
C PRO A 145 2.25 6.51 28.61
N GLY A 146 1.13 5.94 28.15
CA GLY A 146 -0.18 6.59 28.12
C GLY A 146 -0.92 6.48 26.78
N GLY A 147 -1.68 5.40 26.59
CA GLY A 147 -2.76 5.30 25.61
C GLY A 147 -4.02 4.76 26.29
N GLU A 148 -5.05 5.59 26.43
CA GLU A 148 -6.42 5.13 26.67
C GLU A 148 -7.30 5.58 25.50
N ASP A 149 -8.19 4.69 25.09
CA ASP A 149 -9.00 4.68 23.87
C ASP A 149 -10.13 5.71 23.84
N VAL A 150 -10.60 6.05 22.63
CA VAL A 150 -12.03 6.31 22.42
C VAL A 150 -12.54 5.64 21.15
N VAL A 151 -13.59 4.86 21.42
CA VAL A 151 -14.60 4.18 20.62
C VAL A 151 -15.10 5.00 19.41
N VAL A 152 -15.22 4.36 18.24
CA VAL A 152 -15.81 4.93 17.02
C VAL A 152 -17.24 4.42 16.88
N ASP A 153 -18.23 5.30 17.03
CA ASP A 153 -19.59 5.08 16.52
C ASP A 153 -19.63 5.52 15.05
N GLY A 154 -19.96 4.59 14.17
CA GLY A 154 -19.90 4.77 12.73
C GLY A 154 -21.10 5.50 12.12
N LEU A 155 -20.85 6.21 11.01
CA LEU A 155 -21.79 6.40 9.90
C LEU A 155 -20.98 6.55 8.59
N PRO A 156 -21.58 6.22 7.43
CA PRO A 156 -20.87 5.62 6.30
C PRO A 156 -20.18 6.64 5.40
N VAL A 157 -18.91 6.37 5.07
CA VAL A 157 -18.22 7.05 3.96
C VAL A 157 -18.70 6.44 2.64
N PRO A 158 -19.05 7.24 1.61
CA PRO A 158 -19.44 6.73 0.30
C PRO A 158 -18.24 6.02 -0.35
N GLN A 159 -18.33 4.70 -0.48
CA GLN A 159 -17.41 3.93 -1.31
C GLN A 159 -17.65 4.28 -2.79
N GLN A 160 -16.69 4.99 -3.39
CA GLN A 160 -16.47 4.83 -4.82
C GLN A 160 -16.10 3.36 -5.10
N PRO A 161 -16.51 2.80 -6.25
CA PRO A 161 -16.38 1.40 -6.52
C PRO A 161 -14.92 1.05 -6.76
N THR A 162 -14.18 0.76 -5.70
CA THR A 162 -13.06 -0.17 -5.79
C THR A 162 -13.71 -1.51 -6.07
N THR A 163 -13.78 -1.90 -7.34
CA THR A 163 -14.02 -3.29 -7.71
C THR A 163 -12.98 -4.10 -6.94
N SER A 164 -13.42 -4.72 -5.85
CA SER A 164 -12.55 -5.34 -4.86
C SER A 164 -11.62 -6.31 -5.58
N SER A 165 -10.34 -6.26 -5.21
CA SER A 165 -9.35 -7.26 -5.64
C SER A 165 -9.88 -8.69 -5.47
N GLU A 166 -10.74 -8.94 -4.48
CA GLU A 166 -11.44 -10.21 -4.27
C GLU A 166 -12.40 -10.60 -5.40
N TYR A 167 -13.36 -9.76 -5.79
CA TYR A 167 -14.22 -10.04 -6.95
C TYR A 167 -13.40 -10.28 -8.23
N VAL A 168 -12.33 -9.50 -8.45
CA VAL A 168 -11.43 -9.70 -9.60
C VAL A 168 -10.68 -11.04 -9.50
N GLN A 169 -10.23 -11.43 -8.30
CA GLN A 169 -9.59 -12.73 -8.06
C GLN A 169 -10.56 -13.90 -8.21
N VAL A 170 -11.78 -13.79 -7.68
CA VAL A 170 -12.84 -14.81 -7.82
C VAL A 170 -13.23 -14.98 -9.30
N ILE A 171 -13.41 -13.87 -10.03
CA ILE A 171 -13.68 -13.90 -11.47
C ILE A 171 -12.50 -14.53 -12.23
N LEU A 172 -11.25 -14.23 -11.87
CA LEU A 172 -10.07 -14.86 -12.46
C LEU A 172 -10.02 -16.36 -12.19
N LEU A 173 -10.30 -16.80 -10.95
CA LEU A 173 -10.33 -18.22 -10.59
C LEU A 173 -11.43 -18.97 -11.35
N ILE A 174 -12.62 -18.39 -11.48
CA ILE A 174 -13.72 -18.95 -12.28
C ILE A 174 -13.30 -19.06 -13.76
N ASN A 175 -12.67 -18.03 -14.32
CA ASN A 175 -12.19 -18.06 -15.71
C ASN A 175 -11.10 -19.12 -15.92
N VAL A 176 -10.17 -19.26 -14.97
CA VAL A 176 -9.14 -20.32 -15.02
C VAL A 176 -9.79 -21.69 -14.93
N ALA A 177 -10.78 -21.88 -14.04
CA ALA A 177 -11.52 -23.14 -13.93
C ALA A 177 -12.28 -23.48 -15.23
N ILE A 178 -12.92 -22.50 -15.87
CA ILE A 178 -13.57 -22.66 -17.18
C ILE A 178 -12.55 -23.02 -18.25
N LEU A 179 -11.38 -22.36 -18.29
CA LEU A 179 -10.30 -22.67 -19.23
C LEU A 179 -9.79 -24.11 -19.05
N VAL A 180 -9.57 -24.53 -17.81
CA VAL A 180 -9.15 -25.91 -17.49
C VAL A 180 -10.24 -26.91 -17.91
N LEU A 181 -11.51 -26.62 -17.64
CA LEU A 181 -12.64 -27.45 -18.07
C LEU A 181 -12.66 -27.60 -19.60
N ILE A 182 -12.53 -26.50 -20.34
CA ILE A 182 -12.48 -26.52 -21.80
C ILE A 182 -11.31 -27.37 -22.30
N LEU A 183 -10.11 -27.21 -21.72
CA LEU A 183 -8.94 -28.00 -22.09
C LEU A 183 -9.12 -29.50 -21.81
N VAL A 184 -9.74 -29.87 -20.69
CA VAL A 184 -10.07 -31.26 -20.35
C VAL A 184 -11.08 -31.85 -21.32
N VAL A 185 -12.14 -31.11 -21.65
CA VAL A 185 -13.15 -31.54 -22.63
C VAL A 185 -12.52 -31.72 -24.01
N LEU A 186 -11.66 -30.79 -24.45
CA LEU A 186 -10.93 -30.92 -25.71
C LEU A 186 -10.03 -32.16 -25.72
N ALA A 187 -9.30 -32.40 -24.63
CA ALA A 187 -8.44 -33.58 -24.50
C ALA A 187 -9.23 -34.89 -24.55
N LEU A 188 -10.41 -34.95 -23.90
CA LEU A 188 -11.31 -36.10 -23.95
C LEU A 188 -11.84 -36.33 -25.38
N ILE A 189 -12.30 -35.27 -26.05
CA ILE A 189 -12.78 -35.31 -27.43
C ILE A 189 -11.67 -35.84 -28.34
N ILE A 190 -10.46 -35.26 -28.28
CA ILE A 190 -9.30 -35.71 -29.06
C ILE A 190 -9.02 -37.20 -28.80
N ASN A 191 -9.00 -37.64 -27.54
CA ASN A 191 -8.73 -39.04 -27.20
C ASN A 191 -9.79 -40.01 -27.75
N VAL A 192 -11.07 -39.63 -27.67
CA VAL A 192 -12.19 -40.43 -28.22
C VAL A 192 -12.12 -40.48 -29.74
N LEU A 193 -11.88 -39.34 -30.41
CA LEU A 193 -11.71 -39.26 -31.86
C LEU A 193 -10.50 -40.06 -32.34
N THR A 194 -9.35 -39.95 -31.69
CA THR A 194 -8.15 -40.74 -32.01
C THR A 194 -8.42 -42.23 -31.85
N LYS A 195 -9.13 -42.66 -30.80
CA LYS A 195 -9.50 -44.07 -30.59
C LYS A 195 -10.50 -44.57 -31.64
N TYR A 196 -11.47 -43.74 -32.02
CA TYR A 196 -12.48 -44.08 -33.03
C TYR A 196 -11.88 -44.18 -34.43
N LEU A 197 -11.02 -43.23 -34.81
CA LEU A 197 -10.34 -43.20 -36.10
C LEU A 197 -9.34 -44.37 -36.23
N ASN A 198 -8.54 -44.68 -35.19
CA ASN A 198 -7.62 -45.81 -35.23
C ASN A 198 -8.32 -47.19 -35.34
N GLY A 199 -9.62 -47.28 -35.01
CA GLY A 199 -10.42 -48.49 -35.15
C GLY A 199 -11.12 -48.67 -36.50
N LYS A 200 -10.98 -47.72 -37.44
CA LYS A 200 -11.66 -47.77 -38.75
C LYS A 200 -10.74 -48.38 -39.81
N GLU A 201 -11.16 -49.46 -40.45
CA GLU A 201 -10.45 -50.05 -41.60
C GLU A 201 -10.75 -49.22 -42.87
N GLY A 202 -9.71 -48.66 -43.49
CA GLY A 202 -9.83 -47.82 -44.71
C GLY A 202 -9.16 -46.45 -44.66
N LEU A 203 -8.41 -46.11 -43.60
CA LEU A 203 -7.59 -44.89 -43.58
C LEU A 203 -6.35 -45.06 -44.45
N SER A 204 -6.03 -44.04 -45.26
CA SER A 204 -4.76 -43.99 -45.97
C SER A 204 -3.60 -43.89 -44.98
N GLU A 205 -2.40 -44.31 -45.38
CA GLU A 205 -1.20 -44.18 -44.53
C GLU A 205 -0.92 -42.70 -44.15
N GLU A 206 -1.31 -41.75 -45.02
CA GLU A 206 -1.22 -40.31 -44.78
C GLU A 206 -2.18 -39.85 -43.68
N ASP A 207 -3.42 -40.37 -43.65
CA ASP A 207 -4.41 -40.01 -42.62
C ASP A 207 -4.04 -40.57 -41.24
N ARG A 208 -3.39 -41.74 -41.19
CA ARG A 208 -2.90 -42.35 -39.94
C ARG A 208 -1.77 -41.55 -39.31
N GLU A 209 -0.96 -40.87 -40.11
CA GLU A 209 0.15 -40.05 -39.64
C GLU A 209 -0.36 -38.75 -38.99
N ILE A 210 -1.41 -38.14 -39.56
CA ILE A 210 -2.08 -36.95 -38.99
C ILE A 210 -2.77 -37.28 -37.66
N VAL A 211 -3.47 -38.40 -37.58
CA VAL A 211 -4.23 -38.82 -36.36
C VAL A 211 -3.31 -39.09 -35.16
N ASN A 212 -2.07 -39.53 -35.40
CA ASN A 212 -1.10 -39.83 -34.34
C ASN A 212 -0.07 -38.72 -34.13
N GLN A 213 -0.25 -37.56 -34.75
CA GLN A 213 0.64 -36.42 -34.59
C GLN A 213 0.54 -35.86 -33.16
N LYS A 214 1.54 -36.17 -32.33
CA LYS A 214 1.61 -35.67 -30.94
C LYS A 214 1.97 -34.19 -30.93
N PHE A 215 1.13 -33.37 -30.30
CA PHE A 215 1.43 -31.96 -30.07
C PHE A 215 2.63 -31.85 -29.12
N SER A 216 3.79 -31.47 -29.65
CA SER A 216 4.99 -31.29 -28.84
C SER A 216 5.03 -29.84 -28.34
N LEU A 217 4.91 -29.66 -27.02
CA LEU A 217 5.09 -28.35 -26.39
C LEU A 217 6.47 -27.76 -26.72
N LYS A 218 7.49 -28.63 -26.85
CA LYS A 218 8.85 -28.24 -27.22
C LYS A 218 8.90 -27.57 -28.59
N SER A 219 8.23 -28.10 -29.61
CA SER A 219 8.20 -27.49 -30.95
C SER A 219 7.43 -26.17 -30.97
N LEU A 220 6.41 -26.02 -30.12
CA LEU A 220 5.70 -24.76 -29.93
C LEU A 220 6.65 -23.68 -29.39
N PHE A 221 7.31 -23.93 -28.25
CA PHE A 221 8.23 -22.97 -27.62
C PHE A 221 9.55 -22.76 -28.38
N THR A 222 9.93 -23.68 -29.27
CA THR A 222 11.12 -23.53 -30.14
C THR A 222 10.76 -22.94 -31.52
N SER A 223 9.47 -22.68 -31.79
CA SER A 223 9.05 -22.11 -33.07
C SER A 223 9.49 -20.65 -33.19
N LYS A 224 9.88 -20.22 -34.39
CA LYS A 224 10.21 -18.81 -34.70
C LYS A 224 9.12 -17.82 -34.25
N PRO A 225 7.81 -18.05 -34.49
CA PRO A 225 6.76 -17.16 -34.00
C PRO A 225 6.67 -17.15 -32.47
N ALA A 226 6.79 -18.29 -31.78
CA ALA A 226 6.76 -18.30 -30.31
C ALA A 226 7.93 -17.54 -29.70
N ILE A 227 9.14 -17.69 -30.25
CA ILE A 227 10.32 -16.92 -29.82
C ILE A 227 10.11 -15.43 -30.07
N PHE A 228 9.51 -15.05 -31.20
CA PHE A 228 9.19 -13.64 -31.51
C PHE A 228 8.23 -13.05 -30.47
N PHE A 229 7.10 -13.71 -30.19
CA PHE A 229 6.14 -13.22 -29.20
C PHE A 229 6.71 -13.22 -27.78
N ALA A 230 7.48 -14.26 -27.40
CA ALA A 230 8.16 -14.29 -26.11
C ALA A 230 9.15 -13.13 -25.95
N THR A 231 9.91 -12.82 -27.01
CA THR A 231 10.85 -11.69 -27.02
C THR A 231 10.12 -10.36 -26.96
N LEU A 232 9.01 -10.19 -27.70
CA LEU A 232 8.19 -8.98 -27.66
C LEU A 232 7.64 -8.75 -26.24
N ILE A 233 7.06 -9.78 -25.62
CA ILE A 233 6.53 -9.70 -24.25
C ILE A 233 7.65 -9.36 -23.27
N PHE A 234 8.81 -10.01 -23.38
CA PHE A 234 9.97 -9.70 -22.54
C PHE A 234 10.39 -8.24 -22.67
N VAL A 235 10.53 -7.73 -23.89
CA VAL A 235 10.88 -6.32 -24.15
C VAL A 235 9.80 -5.38 -23.61
N ALA A 236 8.52 -5.72 -23.76
CA ALA A 236 7.42 -4.90 -23.24
C ALA A 236 7.41 -4.86 -21.70
N VAL A 237 7.64 -6.00 -21.03
CA VAL A 237 7.70 -6.07 -19.56
C VAL A 237 8.92 -5.32 -19.03
N VAL A 238 10.09 -5.52 -19.63
CA VAL A 238 11.31 -4.80 -19.25
C VAL A 238 11.11 -3.30 -19.51
N GLY A 239 10.59 -2.93 -20.67
CA GLY A 239 10.30 -1.54 -21.02
C GLY A 239 9.35 -0.88 -20.03
N LYS A 240 8.23 -1.55 -19.69
CA LYS A 240 7.30 -1.10 -18.66
C LYS A 240 8.00 -0.91 -17.31
N THR A 241 8.76 -1.91 -16.85
CA THR A 241 9.43 -1.85 -15.54
C THR A 241 10.43 -0.70 -15.45
N VAL A 242 11.17 -0.46 -16.54
CA VAL A 242 12.08 0.69 -16.63
C VAL A 242 11.31 2.00 -16.59
N ILE A 243 10.23 2.12 -17.36
CA ILE A 243 9.38 3.32 -17.39
C ILE A 243 8.75 3.59 -16.02
N ASP A 244 8.17 2.58 -15.38
CA ASP A 244 7.57 2.69 -14.04
C ASP A 244 8.62 3.12 -13.01
N GLY A 245 9.84 2.54 -13.07
CA GLY A 245 10.95 2.94 -12.21
C GLY A 245 11.38 4.40 -12.42
N LEU A 246 11.39 4.88 -13.67
CA LEU A 246 11.69 6.28 -13.99
C LEU A 246 10.60 7.24 -13.47
N PHE A 247 9.33 6.86 -13.53
CA PHE A 247 8.22 7.67 -13.01
C PHE A 247 8.21 7.81 -11.49
N LEU A 248 8.87 6.91 -10.76
CA LEU A 248 9.00 6.99 -9.30
C LEU A 248 10.14 7.89 -8.84
N ILE A 249 11.04 8.32 -9.73
CA ILE A 249 12.16 9.19 -9.37
C ILE A 249 11.63 10.54 -8.88
N GLY A 250 12.02 10.93 -7.66
CA GLY A 250 11.61 12.19 -7.06
C GLY A 250 10.23 12.19 -6.40
N VAL A 251 9.54 11.05 -6.36
CA VAL A 251 8.28 10.89 -5.61
C VAL A 251 8.61 10.42 -4.19
N GLN A 252 8.24 11.22 -3.19
CA GLN A 252 8.53 10.96 -1.77
C GLN A 252 7.30 10.47 -0.99
N GLN A 253 6.34 9.83 -1.67
CA GLN A 253 5.14 9.32 -1.02
C GLN A 253 5.48 8.32 0.10
N GLY A 254 4.85 8.47 1.25
CA GLY A 254 5.11 7.63 2.43
C GLY A 254 6.37 8.00 3.22
N TYR A 255 7.15 9.00 2.78
CA TYR A 255 8.32 9.46 3.53
C TYR A 255 7.92 9.93 4.94
N ALA A 256 8.50 9.30 5.96
CA ALA A 256 8.22 9.50 7.38
C ALA A 256 9.53 9.45 8.20
N PRO A 257 10.33 10.53 8.21
CA PRO A 257 11.59 10.56 8.92
C PRO A 257 11.41 10.62 10.44
N THR A 258 12.41 10.15 11.18
CA THR A 258 12.48 10.36 12.62
C THR A 258 12.64 11.85 12.93
N GLN A 259 11.86 12.34 13.88
CA GLN A 259 11.86 13.73 14.31
C GLN A 259 12.69 13.91 15.60
N PRO A 260 13.25 15.10 15.87
CA PRO A 260 14.01 15.35 17.11
C PRO A 260 13.16 15.17 18.38
N ILE A 261 11.87 15.45 18.27
CA ILE A 261 10.85 15.27 19.31
C ILE A 261 9.74 14.41 18.73
N ALA A 262 9.33 13.38 19.46
CA ALA A 262 8.25 12.47 19.05
C ALA A 262 6.87 13.13 19.21
N PHE A 263 6.59 14.12 18.37
CA PHE A 263 5.31 14.84 18.34
C PHE A 263 4.24 14.03 17.61
N SER A 264 3.10 13.82 18.27
CA SER A 264 1.96 13.09 17.71
C SER A 264 0.82 14.03 17.33
N HIS A 265 0.51 14.13 16.03
CA HIS A 265 -0.69 14.86 15.58
C HIS A 265 -1.97 14.13 15.97
N LYS A 266 -1.94 12.79 16.05
CA LYS A 266 -3.07 11.97 16.52
C LYS A 266 -3.59 12.39 17.90
N ILE A 267 -2.68 12.73 18.83
CA ILE A 267 -3.07 13.17 20.17
C ILE A 267 -3.62 14.61 20.10
N HIS A 268 -2.88 15.52 19.46
CA HIS A 268 -3.23 16.95 19.51
C HIS A 268 -4.44 17.29 18.63
N ALA A 269 -4.42 16.93 17.37
CA ALA A 269 -5.49 17.25 16.41
C ALA A 269 -6.61 16.19 16.39
N GLY A 270 -6.29 14.92 16.71
CA GLY A 270 -7.29 13.84 16.76
C GLY A 270 -8.01 13.78 18.10
N GLN A 271 -7.33 13.35 19.16
CA GLN A 271 -7.96 13.10 20.46
C GLN A 271 -8.44 14.37 21.17
N TYR A 272 -7.64 15.43 21.13
CA TYR A 272 -7.98 16.71 21.78
C TYR A 272 -8.60 17.74 20.82
N GLU A 273 -8.80 17.36 19.55
CA GLU A 273 -9.46 18.18 18.52
C GLU A 273 -8.91 19.62 18.44
N ILE A 274 -7.60 19.80 18.68
CA ILE A 274 -6.96 21.11 18.62
C ILE A 274 -6.94 21.56 17.16
N ASP A 275 -7.55 22.72 16.90
CA ASP A 275 -7.61 23.30 15.56
C ASP A 275 -6.21 23.45 14.93
N CYS A 276 -6.10 23.08 13.65
CA CYS A 276 -4.84 23.09 12.92
C CYS A 276 -4.17 24.48 12.90
N ASN A 277 -4.98 25.56 12.85
CA ASN A 277 -4.48 26.93 12.79
C ASN A 277 -3.93 27.43 14.12
N TYR A 278 -4.22 26.74 15.24
CA TYR A 278 -3.67 27.10 16.54
C TYR A 278 -2.14 27.02 16.53
N CYS A 279 -1.61 25.94 15.97
CA CYS A 279 -0.17 25.75 15.82
C CYS A 279 0.35 26.29 14.48
N HIS A 280 -0.38 26.07 13.38
CA HIS A 280 0.02 26.47 12.03
C HIS A 280 -0.57 27.82 11.61
N THR A 281 -0.32 28.85 12.42
CA THR A 281 -0.97 30.17 12.30
C THR A 281 -0.71 30.90 10.98
N GLY A 282 0.33 30.51 10.23
CA GLY A 282 0.72 31.13 8.96
C GLY A 282 -0.18 30.73 7.78
N VAL A 283 -0.95 29.64 7.91
CA VAL A 283 -1.60 28.98 6.78
C VAL A 283 -2.64 29.87 6.06
N THR A 284 -3.34 30.72 6.80
CA THR A 284 -4.36 31.63 6.23
C THR A 284 -3.84 32.99 5.80
N LYS A 285 -2.58 33.33 6.16
CA LYS A 285 -2.03 34.69 6.00
C LYS A 285 -0.78 34.77 5.13
N SER A 286 -0.02 33.68 5.04
CA SER A 286 1.29 33.65 4.41
C SER A 286 1.37 32.55 3.36
N LYS A 287 2.42 32.62 2.54
CA LYS A 287 2.76 31.53 1.62
C LYS A 287 3.15 30.24 2.34
N ASN A 288 3.65 30.35 3.57
CA ASN A 288 4.08 29.23 4.40
C ASN A 288 3.16 29.10 5.62
N ALA A 289 2.71 27.89 5.93
CA ALA A 289 1.95 27.61 7.16
C ALA A 289 2.77 27.81 8.46
N ASN A 290 4.10 27.76 8.33
CA ASN A 290 5.10 27.80 9.41
C ASN A 290 5.00 26.60 10.37
N ILE A 291 6.16 26.15 10.86
CA ILE A 291 6.24 25.20 11.97
C ILE A 291 6.16 26.01 13.26
N PRO A 292 5.33 25.62 14.25
CA PRO A 292 5.17 26.37 15.48
C PRO A 292 6.51 26.56 16.21
N SER A 293 6.68 27.74 16.83
CA SER A 293 7.79 27.97 17.75
C SER A 293 7.60 27.14 19.03
N ALA A 294 8.70 26.83 19.73
CA ALA A 294 8.66 26.10 20.99
C ALA A 294 7.76 26.77 22.06
N ASN A 295 7.57 28.09 21.99
CA ASN A 295 6.69 28.83 22.91
C ASN A 295 5.22 28.40 22.81
N ILE A 296 4.74 28.02 21.62
CA ILE A 296 3.37 27.52 21.45
C ILE A 296 3.19 26.22 22.24
N CYS A 297 4.21 25.36 22.25
CA CYS A 297 4.19 24.13 23.04
C CYS A 297 4.10 24.43 24.55
N MET A 298 4.81 25.47 25.02
CA MET A 298 4.85 25.86 26.43
C MET A 298 3.56 26.45 26.98
N ASN A 299 2.63 26.89 26.11
CA ASN A 299 1.31 27.36 26.54
C ASN A 299 0.57 26.32 27.39
N CYS A 300 0.76 25.04 27.09
CA CYS A 300 0.13 23.92 27.83
C CYS A 300 1.17 23.04 28.54
N HIS A 301 2.31 22.76 27.92
CA HIS A 301 3.31 21.84 28.49
C HIS A 301 4.09 22.40 29.67
N SER A 302 3.83 23.65 30.06
CA SER A 302 4.21 24.17 31.38
C SER A 302 3.51 23.45 32.54
N GLN A 303 2.38 22.78 32.27
CA GLN A 303 1.55 22.10 33.28
C GLN A 303 1.17 20.66 32.86
N VAL A 304 1.16 20.35 31.57
CA VAL A 304 0.75 19.05 31.04
C VAL A 304 1.96 18.17 30.74
N LYS A 305 2.02 16.99 31.38
CA LYS A 305 3.04 15.95 31.14
C LYS A 305 4.47 16.50 31.27
N THR A 306 4.70 17.39 32.23
CA THR A 306 5.99 18.05 32.49
C THR A 306 7.13 17.05 32.64
N ASP A 307 6.87 15.90 33.25
CA ASP A 307 7.90 14.88 33.55
C ASP A 307 8.25 13.99 32.34
N SER A 308 7.58 14.16 31.20
CA SER A 308 7.83 13.37 30.00
C SER A 308 9.19 13.70 29.36
N LYS A 309 9.96 12.67 28.99
CA LYS A 309 11.27 12.81 28.33
C LYS A 309 11.21 13.66 27.06
N GLU A 310 10.14 13.54 26.28
CA GLU A 310 9.97 14.30 25.03
C GLU A 310 9.66 15.78 25.31
N ILE A 311 8.88 16.06 26.35
CA ILE A 311 8.56 17.44 26.76
C ILE A 311 9.78 18.12 27.36
N GLN A 312 10.62 17.39 28.11
CA GLN A 312 11.90 17.90 28.61
C GLN A 312 12.82 18.41 27.49
N LYS A 313 12.76 17.83 26.27
CA LYS A 313 13.48 18.37 25.11
C LYS A 313 12.97 19.75 24.69
N ILE A 314 11.66 20.01 24.82
CA ILE A 314 11.05 21.32 24.54
C ILE A 314 11.49 22.33 25.59
N TYR A 315 11.47 21.97 26.87
CA TYR A 315 12.00 22.81 27.96
C TYR A 315 13.45 23.17 27.71
N ALA A 316 14.31 22.18 27.40
CA ALA A 316 15.70 22.43 27.07
C ALA A 316 15.88 23.37 25.86
N ALA A 317 15.04 23.24 24.82
CA ALA A 317 15.06 24.13 23.66
C ALA A 317 14.71 25.58 24.04
N VAL A 318 13.71 25.78 24.91
CA VAL A 318 13.27 27.10 25.38
C VAL A 318 14.30 27.72 26.33
N GLU A 319 14.78 26.97 27.33
CA GLU A 319 15.76 27.44 28.32
C GLU A 319 17.10 27.83 27.71
N ASN A 320 17.58 27.03 26.75
CA ASN A 320 18.84 27.32 26.04
C ASN A 320 18.65 28.25 24.85
N ASN A 321 17.43 28.75 24.60
CA ASN A 321 17.08 29.58 23.45
C ASN A 321 17.56 28.99 22.10
N LYS A 322 17.47 27.66 21.98
CA LYS A 322 17.89 26.91 20.77
C LYS A 322 16.65 26.42 20.02
N PRO A 323 16.46 26.81 18.74
CA PRO A 323 15.35 26.30 17.94
C PRO A 323 15.38 24.77 17.78
N ILE A 324 14.20 24.15 17.73
CA ILE A 324 14.06 22.73 17.45
C ILE A 324 14.34 22.50 15.96
N GLU A 325 15.30 21.63 15.66
CA GLU A 325 15.76 21.30 14.31
C GLU A 325 14.84 20.25 13.66
N TRP A 326 13.61 20.65 13.31
CA TRP A 326 12.62 19.78 12.67
C TRP A 326 13.07 19.29 11.29
N VAL A 327 12.79 18.02 10.99
CA VAL A 327 13.02 17.45 9.65
C VAL A 327 11.79 17.67 8.79
N ARG A 328 11.93 18.46 7.72
CA ARG A 328 10.84 18.77 6.80
C ARG A 328 10.43 17.53 5.99
N ILE A 329 9.13 17.23 5.98
CA ILE A 329 8.54 16.09 5.27
C ILE A 329 8.09 16.52 3.88
N HIS A 330 7.24 17.54 3.81
CA HIS A 330 6.74 18.07 2.55
C HIS A 330 7.70 19.12 2.02
N ASN A 331 8.37 18.80 0.92
CA ASN A 331 9.27 19.73 0.24
C ASN A 331 8.94 19.82 -1.24
N LEU A 332 8.87 21.06 -1.74
CA LEU A 332 8.77 21.36 -3.16
C LEU A 332 10.09 22.02 -3.60
N PRO A 333 10.52 21.83 -4.86
CA PRO A 333 11.67 22.55 -5.39
C PRO A 333 11.49 24.08 -5.29
N ASP A 334 12.56 24.83 -5.03
CA ASP A 334 12.49 26.29 -4.84
C ASP A 334 12.01 27.07 -6.09
N LEU A 335 12.12 26.45 -7.27
CA LEU A 335 11.57 26.97 -8.53
C LEU A 335 10.03 26.90 -8.59
N ALA A 336 9.38 26.22 -7.64
CA ALA A 336 7.93 26.16 -7.54
C ALA A 336 7.46 27.13 -6.46
N TYR A 337 6.67 28.11 -6.88
CA TYR A 337 5.99 29.04 -5.99
C TYR A 337 4.65 28.42 -5.54
N PHE A 338 4.56 28.15 -4.24
CA PHE A 338 3.33 27.69 -3.59
C PHE A 338 2.95 28.63 -2.45
N ASN A 339 1.66 28.93 -2.32
CA ASN A 339 1.15 29.85 -1.30
C ASN A 339 -0.06 29.26 -0.56
N HIS A 340 0.13 28.90 0.71
CA HIS A 340 -0.93 28.31 1.54
C HIS A 340 -2.16 29.21 1.65
N SER A 341 -2.00 30.53 1.87
CA SER A 341 -3.14 31.43 2.06
C SER A 341 -4.09 31.49 0.86
N GLN A 342 -3.57 31.32 -0.36
CA GLN A 342 -4.41 31.27 -1.56
C GLN A 342 -5.24 29.99 -1.61
N HIS A 343 -4.70 28.85 -1.18
CA HIS A 343 -5.40 27.58 -1.24
C HIS A 343 -6.39 27.42 -0.07
N VAL A 344 -5.97 27.78 1.14
CA VAL A 344 -6.79 27.59 2.35
C VAL A 344 -7.79 28.71 2.52
N LYS A 345 -7.36 29.98 2.54
CA LYS A 345 -8.26 31.10 2.83
C LYS A 345 -9.13 31.50 1.63
N VAL A 346 -8.57 31.51 0.43
CA VAL A 346 -9.32 31.91 -0.78
C VAL A 346 -9.98 30.70 -1.43
N GLY A 347 -9.23 29.61 -1.61
CA GLY A 347 -9.73 28.38 -2.22
C GLY A 347 -10.65 27.55 -1.32
N GLY A 348 -10.59 27.72 0.01
CA GLY A 348 -11.35 26.90 0.95
C GLY A 348 -10.97 25.41 0.89
N VAL A 349 -9.74 25.09 0.50
CA VAL A 349 -9.28 23.71 0.37
C VAL A 349 -8.96 23.14 1.75
N GLU A 350 -9.62 22.03 2.09
CA GLU A 350 -9.37 21.30 3.34
C GLU A 350 -7.96 20.73 3.41
N CYS A 351 -7.36 20.79 4.60
CA CYS A 351 -5.97 20.40 4.85
C CYS A 351 -5.70 18.93 4.43
N GLN A 352 -6.67 18.06 4.73
CA GLN A 352 -6.62 16.62 4.49
C GLN A 352 -6.55 16.26 3.01
N THR A 353 -7.05 17.13 2.13
CA THR A 353 -6.97 16.94 0.67
C THR A 353 -5.52 16.85 0.20
N CYS A 354 -4.64 17.64 0.81
CA CYS A 354 -3.23 17.72 0.44
C CYS A 354 -2.35 16.83 1.34
N HIS A 355 -2.60 16.85 2.65
CA HIS A 355 -1.74 16.23 3.66
C HIS A 355 -2.22 14.86 4.16
N GLY A 356 -3.42 14.42 3.75
CA GLY A 356 -4.08 13.22 4.27
C GLY A 356 -4.69 13.44 5.65
N PRO A 357 -5.25 12.41 6.28
CA PRO A 357 -5.88 12.49 7.61
C PRO A 357 -4.83 12.66 8.71
N ILE A 358 -4.30 13.88 8.88
CA ILE A 358 -3.22 14.20 9.82
C ILE A 358 -3.63 13.92 11.27
N GLU A 359 -4.90 14.12 11.59
CA GLU A 359 -5.53 13.82 12.88
C GLU A 359 -5.47 12.34 13.26
N GLU A 360 -5.18 11.43 12.32
CA GLU A 360 -4.97 10.00 12.60
C GLU A 360 -3.47 9.64 12.69
N MET A 361 -2.57 10.58 12.36
CA MET A 361 -1.14 10.30 12.22
C MET A 361 -0.37 10.53 13.53
N ALA A 362 0.11 9.45 14.14
CA ALA A 362 1.06 9.54 15.25
C ALA A 362 2.44 10.05 14.78
N VAL A 363 2.86 9.69 13.56
CA VAL A 363 4.02 10.25 12.88
C VAL A 363 3.55 10.70 11.50
N VAL A 364 3.81 11.95 11.16
CA VAL A 364 3.41 12.51 9.86
C VAL A 364 4.19 11.81 8.76
N ARG A 365 3.48 11.46 7.69
CA ARG A 365 4.04 10.94 6.45
C ARG A 365 3.54 11.75 5.27
N GLN A 366 4.32 11.80 4.20
CA GLN A 366 3.83 12.41 2.97
C GLN A 366 2.72 11.55 2.35
N HIS A 367 1.47 12.04 2.39
CA HIS A 367 0.31 11.33 1.86
C HIS A 367 0.23 11.44 0.33
N SER A 368 0.28 12.67 -0.17
CA SER A 368 0.14 13.01 -1.58
C SER A 368 1.50 13.05 -2.30
N ASN A 369 1.49 12.76 -3.60
CA ASN A 369 2.72 12.76 -4.40
C ASN A 369 3.32 14.15 -4.59
N LEU A 370 2.50 15.20 -4.55
CA LEU A 370 2.89 16.61 -4.73
C LEU A 370 3.70 16.89 -6.01
N THR A 371 3.58 16.02 -7.01
CA THR A 371 4.16 16.21 -8.35
C THR A 371 3.36 17.23 -9.16
N MET A 372 3.99 17.86 -10.15
CA MET A 372 3.34 18.82 -11.06
C MET A 372 2.03 18.28 -11.66
N GLY A 373 2.00 17.02 -12.10
CA GLY A 373 0.80 16.40 -12.66
C GLY A 373 -0.37 16.32 -11.68
N TRP A 374 -0.06 16.05 -10.40
CA TRP A 374 -1.05 16.06 -9.33
C TRP A 374 -1.65 17.47 -9.11
N CYS A 375 -0.79 18.50 -9.05
CA CYS A 375 -1.24 19.89 -8.93
C CYS A 375 -2.12 20.33 -10.12
N ILE A 376 -1.71 19.99 -11.35
CA ILE A 376 -2.45 20.34 -12.57
C ILE A 376 -3.82 19.68 -12.60
N ASN A 377 -3.91 18.39 -12.26
CA ASN A 377 -5.18 17.69 -12.24
C ASN A 377 -6.11 18.27 -11.17
N CYS A 378 -5.59 18.55 -9.97
CA CYS A 378 -6.34 19.25 -8.94
C CYS A 378 -6.87 20.60 -9.43
N HIS A 379 -6.06 21.40 -10.13
CA HIS A 379 -6.50 22.69 -10.69
C HIS A 379 -7.54 22.56 -11.83
N ARG A 380 -7.55 21.44 -12.58
CA ARG A 380 -8.56 21.16 -13.61
C ARG A 380 -9.90 20.75 -13.03
N GLU A 381 -9.88 20.08 -11.89
CA GLU A 381 -11.08 19.50 -11.28
C GLU A 381 -11.70 20.40 -10.20
N THR A 382 -10.87 21.21 -9.53
CA THR A 382 -11.29 22.06 -8.42
C THR A 382 -11.99 23.31 -8.94
N LYS A 383 -13.20 23.53 -8.43
CA LYS A 383 -14.00 24.73 -8.69
C LYS A 383 -13.47 25.91 -7.89
N VAL A 384 -13.51 27.10 -8.49
CA VAL A 384 -13.20 28.35 -7.80
C VAL A 384 -14.30 28.62 -6.79
N ASN A 385 -13.92 28.90 -5.54
CA ASN A 385 -14.85 29.37 -4.53
C ASN A 385 -15.18 30.85 -4.79
N ALA A 386 -16.31 31.08 -5.47
CA ALA A 386 -16.81 32.41 -5.79
C ALA A 386 -17.76 32.98 -4.72
N GLU A 387 -18.11 32.20 -3.69
CA GLU A 387 -19.17 32.57 -2.75
C GLU A 387 -18.75 33.78 -1.89
N GLY A 388 -19.57 34.84 -1.92
CA GLY A 388 -19.38 36.03 -1.09
C GLY A 388 -18.17 36.89 -1.45
N ASN A 389 -17.62 36.76 -2.67
CA ASN A 389 -16.45 37.51 -3.11
C ASN A 389 -16.73 38.38 -4.33
N ALA A 390 -16.80 39.70 -4.11
CA ALA A 390 -17.07 40.71 -5.13
C ALA A 390 -16.08 40.71 -6.32
N TYR A 391 -14.87 40.17 -6.16
CA TYR A 391 -13.94 39.97 -7.27
C TYR A 391 -14.42 38.86 -8.21
N TYR A 392 -14.85 37.72 -7.66
CA TYR A 392 -15.31 36.59 -8.45
C TYR A 392 -16.70 36.82 -9.05
N ASP A 393 -17.56 37.60 -8.39
CA ASP A 393 -18.85 38.03 -8.96
C ASP A 393 -18.65 38.76 -10.30
N LYS A 394 -17.73 39.73 -10.33
CA LYS A 394 -17.38 40.47 -11.56
C LYS A 394 -16.71 39.60 -12.61
N LEU A 395 -15.91 38.62 -12.17
CA LEU A 395 -15.26 37.68 -13.08
C LEU A 395 -16.30 36.80 -13.79
N LEU A 396 -17.26 36.25 -13.04
CA LEU A 396 -18.34 35.43 -13.59
C LEU A 396 -19.23 36.23 -14.55
N GLU A 397 -19.53 37.50 -14.21
CA GLU A 397 -20.26 38.43 -15.08
C GLU A 397 -19.50 38.68 -16.40
N ALA A 398 -18.19 38.98 -16.33
CA ALA A 398 -17.37 39.27 -17.49
C ALA A 398 -17.21 38.05 -18.43
N HIS A 399 -17.19 36.83 -17.88
CA HIS A 399 -17.09 35.60 -18.65
C HIS A 399 -18.44 35.05 -19.13
N GLY A 400 -19.54 35.79 -18.93
CA GLY A 400 -20.89 35.42 -19.40
C GLY A 400 -21.37 34.06 -18.91
N SER A 401 -20.76 33.54 -17.84
CA SER A 401 -20.88 32.14 -17.43
C SER A 401 -21.68 32.07 -16.15
N SER A 402 -22.93 31.58 -16.24
CA SER A 402 -23.72 31.13 -15.08
C SER A 402 -23.22 29.78 -14.52
N LYS A 403 -22.12 29.25 -15.07
CA LYS A 403 -21.51 27.98 -14.68
C LYS A 403 -20.29 28.22 -13.79
N SER A 404 -20.18 27.38 -12.77
CA SER A 404 -19.01 27.28 -11.89
C SER A 404 -17.73 27.07 -12.72
N MET A 405 -16.77 28.00 -12.57
CA MET A 405 -15.45 27.94 -13.19
C MET A 405 -14.49 27.10 -12.35
N THR A 406 -13.54 26.44 -13.00
CA THR A 406 -12.42 25.74 -12.36
C THR A 406 -11.21 26.66 -12.19
N VAL A 407 -10.26 26.26 -11.36
CA VAL A 407 -8.98 26.98 -11.22
C VAL A 407 -8.25 27.07 -12.56
N SER A 408 -8.41 26.07 -13.43
CA SER A 408 -7.84 26.09 -14.78
C SER A 408 -8.45 27.17 -15.69
N ASP A 409 -9.74 27.47 -15.54
CA ASP A 409 -10.44 28.47 -16.37
C ASP A 409 -10.00 29.91 -16.04
N ILE A 410 -9.51 30.16 -14.82
CA ILE A 410 -8.94 31.45 -14.40
C ILE A 410 -7.42 31.52 -14.61
N GLY A 411 -6.89 30.62 -15.43
CA GLY A 411 -5.48 30.57 -15.83
C GLY A 411 -4.57 29.99 -14.76
N GLY A 412 -5.06 29.20 -13.81
CA GLY A 412 -4.25 28.53 -12.79
C GLY A 412 -3.31 27.43 -13.31
N LEU A 413 -3.17 27.30 -14.64
CA LEU A 413 -2.24 26.39 -15.32
C LEU A 413 -1.13 27.13 -16.08
N GLU A 414 -1.04 28.45 -15.94
CA GLU A 414 0.02 29.26 -16.54
C GLU A 414 1.36 29.03 -15.84
N CYS A 415 2.45 28.93 -16.62
CA CYS A 415 3.79 28.66 -16.08
C CYS A 415 4.24 29.71 -15.06
N SER A 416 4.02 31.00 -15.36
CA SER A 416 4.46 32.13 -14.52
C SER A 416 3.76 32.17 -13.15
N LYS A 417 2.55 31.64 -13.03
CA LYS A 417 1.83 31.60 -11.75
C LYS A 417 2.40 30.58 -10.77
N CYS A 418 3.16 29.60 -11.26
CA CYS A 418 3.73 28.52 -10.46
C CYS A 418 5.27 28.53 -10.44
N HIS A 419 5.94 29.09 -11.45
CA HIS A 419 7.39 28.96 -11.65
C HIS A 419 8.14 30.29 -11.86
N TYR A 420 7.50 31.41 -11.49
CA TYR A 420 7.95 32.80 -11.68
C TYR A 420 7.76 33.33 -13.11
#